data_AF-A0A7H4MPV7-F1
#
_entry.id   AF-A0A7H4MPV7-F1
#
_cell.length_a   1.000
_cell.length_b   1.000
_cell.length_c   1.000
_cell.angle_alpha   90.00
_cell.angle_beta   90.00
_cell.angle_gamma   90.00
#
_symmetry.space_group_name_H-M   'P 1'
#
loop_
_entity.id
_entity.type
_entity.pdbx_description
1 polymer ?
#
loop_
_entity_poly.entity_id
_entity_poly.type
_entity_poly.pdbx_seq_one_letter_code
_entity_poly.pdbx_strand_id
1 'polypeptide(L)'
;MEANSIGAVLTVIRGTPLATLLPAAIAGQYDDLVAIELKPALLQRTACLLQRQGAWQSAAAREFIALAREIAVTLEQENGQALYEDLRHLPTSLD
;
A
#
# COMPACT_ATOMS: atom_id res chain seq x y z
N MET A 1 2.70 -16.48 -10.00
CA MET A 1 1.26 -16.28 -10.29
C MET A 1 1.06 -14.86 -10.74
N GLU A 2 0.14 -14.61 -11.66
CA GLU A 2 -0.23 -13.27 -12.09
C GLU A 2 -1.74 -13.06 -11.93
N ALA A 3 -2.12 -11.92 -11.37
CA ALA A 3 -3.51 -11.49 -11.24
C ALA A 3 -3.58 -9.98 -11.45
N ASN A 4 -4.65 -9.52 -12.09
CA ASN A 4 -4.92 -8.14 -12.42
C ASN A 4 -5.76 -7.41 -11.35
N SER A 5 -5.93 -8.03 -10.18
CA SER A 5 -6.67 -7.47 -9.05
C SER A 5 -6.05 -7.90 -7.71
N ILE A 6 -5.94 -6.95 -6.79
CA ILE A 6 -5.50 -7.21 -5.41
C ILE A 6 -6.45 -8.22 -4.75
N GLY A 7 -7.77 -8.06 -4.90
CA GLY A 7 -8.74 -8.99 -4.29
C GLY A 7 -8.59 -10.43 -4.78
N ALA A 8 -8.17 -10.62 -6.04
CA ALA A 8 -7.87 -11.96 -6.57
C ALA A 8 -6.61 -12.55 -5.92
N VAL A 9 -5.55 -11.75 -5.74
CA VAL A 9 -4.35 -12.17 -5.01
C VAL A 9 -4.70 -12.53 -3.57
N LEU A 10 -5.48 -11.68 -2.88
CA LEU A 10 -5.89 -11.91 -1.49
C LEU A 10 -6.70 -13.20 -1.34
N THR A 11 -7.61 -13.48 -2.27
CA THR A 11 -8.38 -14.73 -2.29
C THR A 11 -7.47 -15.95 -2.38
N VAL A 12 -6.44 -15.90 -3.23
CA VAL A 12 -5.51 -17.04 -3.40
C VAL A 12 -4.65 -17.26 -2.17
N ILE A 13 -4.04 -16.22 -1.60
CA ILE A 13 -3.14 -16.38 -0.45
C ILE A 13 -3.88 -16.83 0.81
N ARG A 14 -5.19 -16.54 0.94
CA ARG A 14 -6.01 -17.02 2.05
C ARG A 14 -6.24 -18.53 2.03
N GLY A 15 -6.29 -19.13 0.84
CA GLY A 15 -6.55 -20.57 0.66
C GLY A 15 -5.31 -21.41 0.43
N THR A 16 -4.11 -20.83 0.45
CA THR A 16 -2.86 -21.49 0.05
C THR A 16 -1.70 -21.09 0.96
N PRO A 17 -0.61 -21.87 1.03
CA PRO A 17 0.59 -21.49 1.79
C PRO A 17 1.47 -20.44 1.08
N LEU A 18 0.92 -19.69 0.11
CA LEU A 18 1.66 -18.68 -0.65
C LEU A 18 1.63 -17.33 0.07
N ALA A 19 2.75 -16.62 0.01
CA ALA A 19 2.84 -15.22 0.42
C ALA A 19 2.90 -14.29 -0.80
N THR A 20 2.62 -13.01 -0.60
CA THR A 20 2.67 -12.00 -1.65
C THR A 20 3.32 -10.71 -1.15
N LEU A 21 3.85 -9.92 -2.08
CA LEU A 21 4.29 -8.55 -1.83
C LEU A 21 3.20 -7.60 -2.30
N LEU A 22 2.73 -6.74 -1.39
CA LEU A 22 1.72 -5.73 -1.65
C LEU A 22 2.25 -4.35 -1.26
N PRO A 23 1.72 -3.27 -1.84
CA PRO A 23 1.92 -1.93 -1.29
C PRO A 23 1.52 -1.88 0.18
N ALA A 24 2.36 -1.27 1.03
CA ALA A 24 2.15 -1.23 2.49
C ALA A 24 0.77 -0.69 2.87
N ALA A 25 0.29 0.33 2.14
CA ALA A 25 -1.03 0.94 2.34
C ALA A 25 -2.21 -0.03 2.22
N ILE A 26 -2.02 -1.20 1.59
CA ILE A 26 -3.05 -2.24 1.41
C ILE A 26 -2.94 -3.31 2.51
N ALA A 27 -1.72 -3.67 2.92
CA ALA A 27 -1.50 -4.78 3.85
C ALA A 27 -2.19 -4.54 5.20
N GLY A 28 -2.18 -3.31 5.71
CA GLY A 28 -2.81 -2.94 6.99
C GLY A 28 -4.34 -2.78 6.95
N GLN A 29 -5.00 -2.97 5.80
CA GLN A 29 -6.45 -2.81 5.68
C GLN A 29 -7.24 -4.10 5.95
N TYR A 30 -6.56 -5.21 6.19
CA TYR A 30 -7.18 -6.52 6.33
C TYR A 30 -6.73 -7.19 7.62
N ASP A 31 -7.67 -7.39 8.55
CA ASP A 31 -7.40 -7.98 9.87
C ASP A 31 -6.91 -9.44 9.79
N ASP A 32 -7.18 -10.12 8.67
CA ASP A 32 -6.82 -11.52 8.43
C ASP A 32 -5.50 -11.68 7.66
N LEU A 33 -4.75 -10.59 7.47
CA LEU A 33 -3.41 -10.61 6.89
C LEU A 33 -2.36 -10.23 7.93
N VAL A 34 -1.25 -10.95 7.90
CA VAL A 34 -0.05 -10.58 8.66
C VAL A 34 0.92 -9.89 7.72
N ALA A 35 1.23 -8.62 8.00
CA ALA A 35 2.26 -7.88 7.28
C ALA A 35 3.64 -8.28 7.80
N ILE A 36 4.59 -8.50 6.89
CA ILE A 36 5.99 -8.77 7.23
C ILE A 36 6.85 -7.73 6.52
N GLU A 37 7.68 -7.03 7.27
CA GLU A 37 8.59 -6.02 6.73
C GLU A 37 9.65 -6.67 5.83
N LEU A 38 9.77 -6.18 4.59
CA LEU A 38 10.83 -6.59 3.68
C LEU A 38 12.10 -5.78 3.95
N LYS A 39 13.14 -6.43 4.47
CA LYS A 39 14.46 -5.80 4.71
C LYS A 39 15.51 -6.28 3.70
N PRO A 40 16.29 -5.37 3.08
CA PRO A 40 16.11 -3.91 3.09
C PRO A 40 14.87 -3.49 2.27
N ALA A 41 14.41 -2.24 2.44
CA ALA A 41 13.27 -1.71 1.69
C ALA A 41 13.64 -1.53 0.20
N LEU A 42 13.56 -2.61 -0.58
CA LEU A 42 14.07 -2.68 -1.95
C LEU A 42 13.08 -2.20 -3.01
N LEU A 43 11.79 -2.12 -2.67
CA LEU A 43 10.70 -1.98 -3.65
C LEU A 43 9.88 -0.72 -3.39
N GLN A 44 10.48 0.43 -3.70
CA GLN A 44 9.79 1.72 -3.66
C GLN A 44 9.14 2.00 -5.03
N ARG A 45 7.87 2.37 -5.02
CA ARG A 45 7.14 2.80 -6.22
C ARG A 45 6.46 4.14 -5.95
N THR A 46 6.63 5.08 -6.87
CA THR A 46 5.99 6.40 -6.78
C THR A 46 4.66 6.38 -7.52
N ALA A 47 3.57 6.68 -6.80
CA ALA A 47 2.29 6.97 -7.43
C ALA A 47 2.33 8.38 -8.06
N CYS A 48 1.87 8.52 -9.30
CA CYS A 48 1.91 9.78 -10.03
C CYS A 48 0.51 10.20 -10.49
N LEU A 49 0.15 11.47 -10.28
CA LEU A 49 -1.01 12.10 -10.93
C LEU A 49 -0.59 12.60 -12.31
N LEU A 50 -1.14 12.01 -13.37
CA LEU A 50 -0.84 12.39 -14.75
C LEU A 50 -1.93 13.29 -15.33
N GLN A 51 -1.52 14.33 -16.04
CA GLN A 51 -2.42 15.28 -16.71
C GLN A 51 -1.96 15.56 -18.12
N ARG A 52 -2.93 15.70 -19.04
CA ARG A 52 -2.64 16.13 -20.40
C ARG A 52 -2.32 17.63 -20.39
N GLN A 53 -1.15 17.98 -20.93
CA GLN A 53 -0.73 19.37 -21.07
C GLN A 53 -1.77 20.18 -21.87
N GLY A 54 -2.13 21.36 -21.35
CA GLY A 54 -3.10 22.26 -22.00
C GLY A 54 -4.55 21.76 -22.00
N ALA A 55 -4.88 20.69 -21.26
CA ALA A 55 -6.27 20.28 -21.09
C ALA A 55 -7.02 21.25 -20.16
N TRP A 56 -8.32 21.43 -20.42
CA TRP A 56 -9.19 22.15 -19.51
C TRP A 56 -9.26 21.44 -18.16
N GLN A 57 -8.98 22.17 -17.08
CA GLN A 57 -9.08 21.65 -15.73
C GLN A 57 -10.38 22.14 -15.09
N SER A 58 -11.33 21.23 -14.93
CA SER A 58 -12.59 21.53 -14.23
C SER A 58 -12.33 21.85 -12.75
N ALA A 59 -13.31 22.47 -12.09
CA ALA A 59 -13.26 22.66 -10.64
C ALA A 59 -13.08 21.31 -9.91
N ALA A 60 -13.85 20.29 -10.31
CA ALA A 60 -13.71 18.94 -9.75
C ALA A 60 -12.28 18.36 -9.91
N ALA A 61 -11.64 18.57 -11.06
CA ALA A 61 -10.27 18.10 -11.28
C ALA A 61 -9.27 18.82 -10.36
N ARG A 62 -9.44 20.13 -10.13
CA ARG A 62 -8.59 20.89 -9.18
C ARG A 62 -8.74 20.37 -7.76
N GLU A 63 -9.98 20.25 -7.29
CA GLU A 63 -10.27 19.76 -5.94
C GLU A 63 -9.78 18.32 -5.74
N PHE A 64 -9.95 17.45 -6.74
CA PHE A 64 -9.44 16.08 -6.68
C PHE A 64 -7.91 16.03 -6.49
N ILE A 65 -7.14 16.86 -7.20
CA ILE A 65 -5.68 16.87 -7.07
C ILE A 65 -5.25 17.40 -5.70
N ALA A 66 -5.93 18.43 -5.20
CA ALA A 66 -5.68 18.97 -3.87
C ALA A 66 -5.87 17.87 -2.82
N LEU A 67 -7.03 17.21 -2.84
CA LEU A 67 -7.37 16.12 -1.94
C LEU A 67 -6.41 14.92 -2.08
N ALA A 68 -6.09 14.51 -3.31
CA ALA A 68 -5.20 13.39 -3.55
C ALA A 68 -3.78 13.65 -3.02
N ARG A 69 -3.29 14.89 -3.10
CA ARG A 69 -2.00 15.28 -2.53
C ARG A 69 -2.01 15.30 -1.00
N GLU A 70 -3.09 15.81 -0.41
CA GLU A 70 -3.26 15.82 1.04
C GLU A 70 -3.27 14.38 1.59
N ILE A 71 -4.09 13.50 1.01
CA ILE A 71 -4.16 12.10 1.40
C ILE A 71 -2.80 11.40 1.22
N ALA A 72 -2.07 11.68 0.14
CA ALA A 72 -0.76 11.08 -0.09
C ALA A 72 0.23 11.39 1.04
N VAL A 73 0.24 12.62 1.56
CA VAL A 73 1.08 13.01 2.71
C VAL A 73 0.68 12.23 3.96
N THR A 74 -0.63 12.11 4.24
CA THR A 74 -1.12 11.34 5.39
C THR A 74 -0.72 9.87 5.29
N LEU A 75 -0.89 9.24 4.13
CA LEU A 75 -0.53 7.84 3.91
C LEU A 75 0.99 7.59 4.02
N GLU A 76 1.83 8.54 3.61
CA GLU A 76 3.29 8.44 3.79
C GLU A 76 3.66 8.45 5.28
N GLN A 77 2.99 9.28 6.09
CA GLN A 77 3.19 9.35 7.53
C GLN A 77 2.72 8.07 8.23
N GLU A 78 1.52 7.59 7.91
CA GLU A 78 0.95 6.36 8.47
C GLU A 78 1.79 5.12 8.14
N ASN A 79 2.21 4.97 6.87
CA ASN A 79 3.10 3.87 6.48
C ASN A 79 4.45 3.96 7.19
N GLY A 80 5.01 5.16 7.36
CA GLY A 80 6.22 5.36 8.13
C GLY A 80 6.06 4.96 9.61
N GLN A 81 4.89 5.19 10.19
CA GLN A 81 4.61 4.94 11.61
C GLN A 81 4.23 3.48 11.90
N ALA A 82 3.45 2.84 11.01
CA ALA A 82 3.09 1.42 11.10
C ALA A 82 4.32 0.50 11.06
N LEU A 83 5.34 0.86 10.27
CA LEU A 83 6.62 0.15 10.24
C LEU A 83 7.36 0.15 11.60
N TYR A 84 7.19 1.19 12.41
CA TYR A 84 7.78 1.27 13.75
C TYR A 84 6.95 0.55 14.83
N GLU A 85 5.65 0.34 14.60
CA GLU A 85 4.75 -0.37 15.52
C GLU A 85 4.84 -1.88 15.40
N ASP A 86 4.89 -2.42 14.18
CA ASP A 86 4.96 -3.87 13.94
C ASP A 86 6.27 -4.50 14.47
N LEU A 87 7.37 -3.73 14.46
CA LEU A 87 8.65 -4.16 15.03
C LEU A 87 8.59 -4.43 16.55
N ARG A 88 7.56 -3.94 17.26
CA ARG A 88 7.39 -4.16 18.70
C ARG A 88 6.64 -5.45 19.04
N HIS A 89 6.00 -6.10 18.06
CA HIS A 89 5.15 -7.26 18.26
C HIS A 89 5.59 -8.51 17.49
N LEU A 90 6.75 -8.48 16.83
CA LEU A 90 7.29 -9.65 16.16
C LEU A 90 7.52 -10.79 17.19
N PRO A 91 6.96 -12.00 17.01
CA PRO A 91 7.31 -13.13 17.85
C PRO A 91 8.80 -13.41 17.70
N THR A 92 9.51 -13.49 18.83
CA THR A 92 10.97 -13.66 18.88
C THR A 92 11.45 -15.05 18.41
N SER A 93 10.55 -15.92 17.96
CA SER A 93 10.91 -17.20 17.34
C SER A 93 9.86 -17.62 16.30
N LEU A 94 10.32 -17.99 15.12
CA LEU A 94 9.65 -18.99 14.28
C LEU A 94 10.18 -20.35 14.76
N ASP A 95 9.44 -21.01 15.65
CA ASP A 95 9.57 -22.44 15.91
C ASP A 95 8.54 -23.21 15.07
#